data_AF-A0A7C6MV68-F1
#
_entry.id   AF-A0A7C6MV68-F1
#
_cell.length_a   1.000
_cell.length_b   1.000
_cell.length_c   1.000
_cell.angle_alpha   90.00
_cell.angle_beta   90.00
_cell.angle_gamma   90.00
#
_symmetry.space_group_name_H-M   'P 1'
#
loop_
_entity.id
_entity.type
_entity.pdbx_description
1 polymer ?
#
loop_
_entity_poly.entity_id
_entity_poly.type
_entity_poly.pdbx_seq_one_letter_code
_entity_poly.pdbx_strand_id
1 'polypeptide(L)'
;MINTYPDLGLSVLTKENEPFRQGLVLLPVFLAKGLEFDAVILPDVSEEVYSHENHRHLFYVACSRALHELRMVSTEELSPFISGANNCSYDVVELSCSKC
;
A
#
# COMPACT_ATOMS: atom_id res chain seq x y z
N MET A 1 -6.51 -13.54 8.75
CA MET A 1 -7.96 -13.34 8.60
C MET A 1 -8.21 -12.30 7.51
N ILE A 2 -8.25 -12.70 6.24
CA ILE A 2 -8.37 -11.77 5.08
C ILE A 2 -9.63 -12.01 4.22
N ASN A 3 -10.47 -13.00 4.57
CA ASN A 3 -11.65 -13.40 3.77
C ASN A 3 -13.00 -12.86 4.29
N THR A 4 -13.02 -11.75 5.02
CA THR A 4 -14.24 -11.29 5.70
C THR A 4 -15.19 -10.45 4.83
N TYR A 5 -14.87 -10.17 3.56
CA TYR A 5 -15.70 -9.30 2.69
C TYR A 5 -15.95 -9.92 1.30
N PRO A 6 -16.81 -10.96 1.20
CA PRO A 6 -17.08 -11.67 -0.05
C PRO A 6 -17.73 -10.82 -1.14
N ASP A 7 -18.45 -9.76 -0.76
CA ASP A 7 -19.22 -8.92 -1.69
C ASP A 7 -18.37 -7.87 -2.43
N LEU A 8 -17.13 -7.64 -1.99
CA LEU A 8 -16.26 -6.60 -2.52
C LEU A 8 -15.54 -7.03 -3.82
N GLY A 9 -15.65 -8.30 -4.21
CA GLY A 9 -14.94 -8.83 -5.39
C GLY A 9 -13.41 -8.80 -5.23
N LEU A 10 -12.91 -8.97 -4.00
CA LEU A 10 -11.49 -8.94 -3.68
C LEU A 10 -10.77 -10.18 -4.24
N SER A 11 -9.73 -9.95 -5.04
CA SER A 11 -8.78 -11.00 -5.47
C SER A 11 -7.54 -10.96 -4.60
N VAL A 12 -7.22 -12.05 -3.93
CA VAL A 12 -5.97 -12.16 -3.15
C VAL A 12 -4.95 -12.93 -3.97
N LEU A 13 -3.82 -12.30 -4.28
CA LEU A 13 -2.70 -12.97 -4.96
C LEU A 13 -1.66 -13.36 -3.92
N THR A 14 -1.39 -14.65 -3.84
CA THR A 14 -0.42 -15.23 -2.91
C THR A 14 0.79 -15.83 -3.61
N LYS A 15 0.73 -16.01 -4.93
CA LYS A 15 1.78 -16.63 -5.75
C LYS A 15 1.93 -15.91 -7.09
N GLU A 16 3.14 -15.96 -7.66
CA GLU A 16 3.49 -15.28 -8.92
C GLU A 16 2.67 -15.77 -10.13
N ASN A 17 2.29 -17.05 -10.16
CA ASN A 17 1.60 -17.67 -11.30
C ASN A 17 0.07 -17.71 -11.14
N GLU A 18 -0.49 -17.00 -10.16
CA GLU A 18 -1.95 -16.87 -10.05
C GLU A 18 -2.47 -15.88 -11.11
N PRO A 19 -3.58 -16.22 -11.80
CA PRO A 19 -4.13 -15.37 -12.84
C PRO A 19 -4.56 -14.03 -12.22
N PHE A 20 -3.98 -12.95 -12.74
CA PHE A 20 -4.37 -11.59 -12.39
C PHE A 20 -5.82 -11.35 -12.81
N ARG A 21 -6.63 -10.78 -11.91
CA ARG A 21 -8.02 -10.39 -12.18
C ARG A 21 -8.14 -8.89 -12.03
N GLN A 22 -8.79 -8.26 -13.01
CA GLN A 22 -9.13 -6.85 -12.94
C GLN A 22 -10.09 -6.59 -11.76
N GLY A 23 -9.88 -5.47 -11.06
CA GLY A 23 -10.68 -5.08 -9.90
C GLY A 23 -9.80 -4.82 -8.68
N LEU A 24 -10.34 -5.09 -7.49
CA LEU A 24 -9.62 -4.93 -6.24
C LEU A 24 -8.71 -6.12 -5.98
N VAL A 25 -7.41 -5.87 -5.83
CA VAL A 25 -6.40 -6.91 -5.61
C VAL A 25 -5.62 -6.65 -4.34
N LEU A 26 -5.50 -7.66 -3.48
CA LEU A 26 -4.60 -7.66 -2.33
C LEU A 26 -3.42 -8.59 -2.64
N LEU A 27 -2.20 -8.05 -2.56
CA LEU A 27 -0.99 -8.82 -2.81
C LEU A 27 0.19 -8.32 -1.96
N PRO A 28 1.13 -9.20 -1.60
CA PRO A 28 2.42 -8.79 -1.07
C PRO A 28 3.20 -7.97 -2.11
N VAL A 29 3.90 -6.92 -1.68
CA VAL A 29 4.62 -5.98 -2.57
C VAL A 29 5.59 -6.67 -3.53
N PHE A 30 6.25 -7.75 -3.12
CA PHE A 30 7.19 -8.48 -3.97
C PHE A 30 6.53 -9.13 -5.20
N LEU A 31 5.23 -9.45 -5.14
CA LEU A 31 4.45 -9.95 -6.29
C LEU A 31 3.99 -8.82 -7.22
N ALA A 32 4.15 -7.56 -6.83
CA ALA A 32 3.72 -6.42 -7.63
C ALA A 32 4.71 -6.09 -8.77
N LYS A 33 5.89 -6.72 -8.79
CA LYS A 33 6.94 -6.43 -9.77
C LYS A 33 6.45 -6.77 -11.18
N GLY A 34 6.48 -5.77 -12.08
CA GLY A 34 6.00 -5.92 -13.45
C GLY A 34 4.48 -5.79 -13.60
N LEU A 35 3.77 -5.54 -12.51
CA LEU A 35 2.38 -5.09 -12.51
C LEU A 35 2.34 -3.56 -12.33
N GLU A 36 1.27 -2.94 -12.80
CA GLU A 36 0.95 -1.53 -12.63
C GLU A 36 -0.54 -1.41 -12.37
N PHE A 37 -0.93 -0.43 -11.55
CA PHE A 37 -2.30 -0.25 -11.08
C PHE A 37 -2.71 1.21 -11.22
N ASP A 38 -3.97 1.46 -11.55
CA ASP A 38 -4.51 2.83 -11.60
C ASP A 38 -4.38 3.52 -10.24
N ALA A 39 -4.72 2.80 -9.17
CA ALA A 39 -4.60 3.27 -7.81
C ALA A 39 -4.01 2.19 -6.89
N VAL A 40 -3.17 2.59 -5.93
CA VAL A 40 -2.59 1.70 -4.90
C VAL A 40 -2.88 2.25 -3.52
N ILE A 41 -3.22 1.36 -2.60
CA ILE A 41 -3.35 1.65 -1.16
C ILE A 41 -2.27 0.85 -0.42
N LEU A 42 -1.38 1.55 0.27
CA LEU A 42 -0.47 0.94 1.25
C LEU A 42 -1.13 1.01 2.62
N PRO A 43 -1.58 -0.12 3.19
CA PRO A 43 -2.42 -0.14 4.38
C PRO A 43 -1.67 0.20 5.68
N ASP A 44 -0.34 0.07 5.68
CA ASP A 44 0.51 0.41 6.81
C ASP A 44 1.87 0.90 6.29
N VAL A 45 2.16 2.18 6.52
CA VAL A 45 3.44 2.83 6.17
C VAL A 45 4.18 3.36 7.41
N SER A 46 3.94 2.73 8.56
CA SER A 46 4.58 3.08 9.82
C SER A 46 6.09 2.82 9.82
N GLU A 47 6.78 3.40 10.80
CA GLU A 47 8.19 3.13 11.08
C GLU A 47 8.45 1.63 11.40
N GLU A 48 7.50 0.94 12.04
CA GLU A 48 7.62 -0.49 12.34
C GLU A 48 7.76 -1.32 11.06
N VAL A 49 6.98 -0.98 10.02
CA VAL A 49 7.01 -1.69 8.72
C VAL A 49 8.18 -1.21 7.85
N TYR A 50 8.44 0.10 7.81
CA TYR A 50 9.41 0.70 6.89
C TYR A 50 10.41 1.62 7.61
N SER A 51 11.40 1.06 8.31
CA SER A 51 12.46 1.84 8.97
C SER A 51 13.87 1.60 8.42
N HIS A 52 14.15 0.38 7.97
CA HIS A 52 15.51 -0.04 7.60
C HIS A 52 15.81 0.17 6.11
N GLU A 53 17.07 0.47 5.77
CA GLU A 53 17.50 0.72 4.39
C GLU A 53 17.15 -0.40 3.40
N ASN A 54 17.15 -1.66 3.84
CA ASN A 54 16.72 -2.80 3.01
C ASN A 54 15.22 -2.74 2.66
N HIS A 55 14.39 -2.04 3.44
CA HIS A 55 12.98 -1.82 3.14
C HIS A 55 12.77 -0.69 2.12
N ARG A 56 13.76 0.18 1.89
CA ARG A 56 13.66 1.31 0.94
C ARG A 56 13.34 0.86 -0.47
N HIS A 57 13.95 -0.22 -0.94
CA HIS A 57 13.67 -0.78 -2.26
C HIS A 57 12.22 -1.31 -2.33
N LEU A 58 11.77 -2.02 -1.29
CA LEU A 58 10.42 -2.56 -1.23
C LEU A 58 9.37 -1.44 -1.23
N PHE A 59 9.59 -0.39 -0.42
CA PHE A 59 8.74 0.79 -0.36
C PHE A 59 8.68 1.49 -1.73
N TYR A 60 9.83 1.70 -2.39
CA TYR A 60 9.89 2.28 -3.72
C TYR A 60 9.13 1.45 -4.76
N VAL A 61 9.28 0.12 -4.73
CA VAL A 61 8.51 -0.77 -5.61
C VAL A 61 7.02 -0.57 -5.38
N ALA A 62 6.57 -0.58 -4.12
CA ALA A 62 5.16 -0.41 -3.75
C ALA A 62 4.58 0.91 -4.26
N CYS A 63 5.27 2.03 -4.01
CA CYS A 63 4.83 3.36 -4.43
C CYS A 63 4.82 3.52 -5.96
N SER A 64 5.85 3.02 -6.65
CA SER A 64 5.97 3.13 -8.12
C SER A 64 4.98 2.26 -8.90
N ARG A 65 4.15 1.45 -8.22
CA ARG A 65 3.09 0.67 -8.87
C ARG A 65 1.84 1.49 -9.18
N ALA A 66 1.65 2.64 -8.53
CA ALA A 66 0.52 3.53 -8.77
C ALA A 66 0.76 4.42 -10.00
N LEU A 67 -0.14 4.34 -10.98
CA LEU A 67 -0.10 5.18 -12.18
C LEU A 67 -0.77 6.54 -11.96
N HIS A 68 -1.88 6.59 -11.22
CA HIS A 68 -2.67 7.80 -11.04
C HIS A 68 -2.80 8.22 -9.58
N GLU A 69 -3.07 7.28 -8.67
CA GLU A 69 -3.33 7.61 -7.26
C GLU A 69 -2.59 6.67 -6.30
N LEU A 70 -1.87 7.24 -5.35
CA LEU A 70 -1.22 6.52 -4.25
C LEU A 70 -1.82 7.01 -2.94
N ARG A 71 -2.42 6.09 -2.18
CA ARG A 71 -2.84 6.34 -0.80
C ARG A 71 -1.98 5.54 0.15
N MET A 72 -1.57 6.18 1.22
CA MET A 72 -0.77 5.58 2.26
C MET A 72 -1.49 5.77 3.59
N VAL A 73 -1.59 4.71 4.37
CA VAL A 73 -2.28 4.68 5.66
C VAL A 73 -1.28 4.29 6.73
N SER A 74 -1.31 4.98 7.86
CA SER A 74 -0.55 4.62 9.05
C SER A 74 -1.43 4.84 10.27
N THR A 75 -1.41 3.90 11.21
CA THR A 75 -2.01 4.08 12.54
C THR A 75 -1.00 4.58 13.57
N GLU A 76 0.29 4.55 13.23
CA GLU A 76 1.41 4.92 14.09
C GLU A 76 2.32 5.97 13.41
N GLU A 77 3.48 6.23 14.01
CA GLU A 77 4.50 7.13 13.48
C GLU A 77 4.89 6.75 12.04
N LEU A 78 4.92 7.75 11.17
CA LEU A 78 5.24 7.55 9.75
C LEU A 78 6.68 7.10 9.57
N SER A 79 6.89 6.20 8.60
CA SER A 79 8.21 5.78 8.15
C SER A 79 9.17 6.98 7.92
N PRO A 80 10.46 6.85 8.25
CA PRO A 80 11.51 7.81 7.86
C PRO A 80 11.56 8.10 6.36
N PHE A 81 11.06 7.19 5.52
CA PHE A 81 11.00 7.41 4.06
C PHE A 81 9.94 8.41 3.65
N ILE A 82 8.92 8.65 4.49
CA ILE A 82 7.86 9.62 4.26
C ILE A 82 8.16 10.91 5.02
N SER A 83 8.55 10.83 6.29
CA SER A 83 8.87 12.02 7.09
C SER A 83 10.08 12.79 6.56
N GLY A 84 10.99 12.13 5.83
CA GLY A 84 12.09 12.78 5.10
C GLY A 84 11.69 13.38 3.74
N ALA A 85 10.46 13.18 3.26
CA ALA A 85 10.00 13.74 2.00
C ALA A 85 9.51 15.19 2.17
N ASN A 86 9.51 15.97 1.08
CA ASN A 86 9.03 17.35 1.12
C ASN A 86 7.53 17.39 1.47
N ASN A 87 7.12 18.19 2.45
CA ASN A 87 5.71 18.31 2.85
C ASN A 87 4.75 18.79 1.74
N CYS A 88 5.26 19.28 0.61
CA CYS A 88 4.46 19.65 -0.55
C CYS A 88 4.19 18.48 -1.52
N SER A 89 4.74 17.29 -1.27
CA SER A 89 4.59 16.13 -2.17
C SER A 89 3.42 15.22 -1.81
N TYR A 90 2.74 15.45 -0.69
CA TYR A 90 1.59 14.67 -0.24
C TYR A 90 0.65 15.51 0.61
N ASP A 91 -0.64 15.17 0.57
CA ASP A 91 -1.65 15.72 1.46
C ASP A 91 -1.88 14.77 2.63
N VAL A 92 -1.98 15.33 3.85
CA VAL A 92 -2.30 14.56 5.05
C VAL A 92 -3.79 14.69 5.35
N VAL A 93 -4.45 13.55 5.48
CA VAL A 93 -5.87 13.48 5.87
C VAL A 93 -5.97 12.70 7.17
N GLU A 94 -6.33 13.40 8.25
CA GLU A 94 -6.63 12.74 9.52
C GLU A 94 -7.99 12.04 9.44
N LEU A 95 -7.95 10.71 9.52
CA LEU A 95 -9.16 9.89 9.57
C LEU A 95 -9.63 9.78 11.01
N SER A 96 -10.52 10.68 11.41
CA SER A 96 -11.27 10.53 12.66
C SER A 96 -12.41 9.53 12.46
N CYS A 97 -12.34 8.38 13.13
CA CYS A 97 -13.49 7.50 13.21
C CYS A 97 -14.58 8.20 14.02
N SER A 98 -15.60 8.73 13.36
CA SER A 98 -16.75 9.39 13.99
C SER A 98 -17.76 8.39 14.60
N LYS A 99 -17.42 7.09 14.59
CA LYS A 99 -18.19 6.00 15.19
C LYS A 99 -17.27 4.96 15.83
N CYS A 100 -16.54 5.35 16.87
CA CYS A 100 -16.05 4.48 17.94
C CYS A 100 -16.24 5.22 19.27
#